data_AF-A0A7K0A9M9-F1
#
_entry.id   AF-A0A7K0A9M9-F1
#
_cell.length_a   1.000
_cell.length_b   1.000
_cell.length_c   1.000
_cell.angle_alpha   90.00
_cell.angle_beta   90.00
_cell.angle_gamma   90.00
#
_symmetry.space_group_name_H-M   'P 1'
#
loop_
_entity.id
_entity.type
_entity.pdbx_description
1 polymer ?
#
loop_
_entity_poly.entity_id
_entity_poly.type
_entity_poly.pdbx_seq_one_letter_code
_entity_poly.pdbx_strand_id
1 'polypeptide(L)'
;MSPKEIQALLREGKTPDQVAKLAECDVSWIERFLSPILAERAVVIDIVKGARITRLRRGLSSMPVGEAIQANLEGKKVRLSPEAFDDGWSAIRREGQW
;
A
#
# COMPACT_ATOMS: atom_id res chain seq x y z
N MET A 1 -21.30 -10.36 11.63
CA MET A 1 -19.97 -9.74 11.61
C MET A 1 -20.07 -8.28 12.06
N SER A 2 -19.20 -7.85 12.97
CA SER A 2 -19.16 -6.48 13.49
C SER A 2 -18.37 -5.53 12.57
N PRO A 3 -18.60 -4.20 12.64
CA PRO A 3 -17.81 -3.21 11.90
C PRO A 3 -16.29 -3.35 12.13
N LYS A 4 -15.88 -3.66 13.36
CA LYS A 4 -14.47 -3.87 13.72
C LYS A 4 -13.86 -5.06 12.98
N GLU A 5 -14.60 -6.17 12.88
CA GLU A 5 -14.15 -7.37 12.14
C GLU A 5 -14.08 -7.12 10.63
N ILE A 6 -15.06 -6.40 10.06
CA ILE A 6 -15.03 -5.97 8.65
C ILE A 6 -13.76 -5.16 8.37
N GLN A 7 -13.48 -4.15 9.21
CA GLN A 7 -12.28 -3.33 9.06
C GLN A 7 -10.99 -4.14 9.23
N ALA A 8 -10.96 -5.12 10.13
CA ALA A 8 -9.79 -6.00 10.30
C ALA A 8 -9.51 -6.80 9.01
N LEU A 9 -10.53 -7.45 8.44
CA LEU A 9 -10.39 -8.23 7.20
C LEU A 9 -9.96 -7.36 6.01
N LEU A 10 -10.53 -6.16 5.87
CA LEU A 10 -10.14 -5.21 4.82
C LEU A 10 -8.69 -4.73 4.99
N ARG A 11 -8.24 -4.50 6.22
CA ARG A 11 -6.84 -4.14 6.52
C ARG A 11 -5.88 -5.29 6.27
N GLU A 12 -6.28 -6.53 6.52
CA GLU A 12 -5.53 -7.75 6.17
C GLU A 12 -5.40 -7.97 4.67
N GLY A 13 -6.16 -7.24 3.85
CA GLY A 13 -6.07 -7.27 2.39
C GLY A 13 -7.18 -8.05 1.70
N LYS A 14 -8.23 -8.47 2.42
CA LYS A 14 -9.44 -9.02 1.78
C LYS A 14 -10.13 -7.95 0.93
N THR A 15 -10.67 -8.36 -0.21
CA THR A 15 -11.45 -7.49 -1.10
C THR A 15 -12.86 -7.23 -0.54
N PRO A 16 -13.52 -6.11 -0.90
CA PRO A 16 -14.90 -5.85 -0.50
C PRO A 16 -15.85 -7.02 -0.80
N ASP A 17 -15.75 -7.63 -1.98
CA ASP A 17 -16.55 -8.79 -2.37
C ASP A 17 -16.33 -10.01 -1.47
N GLN A 18 -15.08 -10.30 -1.11
CA GLN A 18 -14.75 -11.39 -0.19
C GLN A 18 -15.35 -11.14 1.19
N VAL A 19 -15.26 -9.90 1.70
CA VAL A 19 -15.80 -9.55 3.02
C VAL A 19 -17.33 -9.52 3.01
N ALA A 20 -17.96 -9.02 1.94
CA ALA A 20 -19.41 -9.01 1.75
C ALA A 20 -19.97 -10.44 1.76
N LYS A 21 -19.29 -11.36 1.05
CA LYS A 21 -19.62 -12.78 1.06
C LYS A 21 -19.51 -13.41 2.46
N LEU A 22 -18.46 -13.08 3.23
CA LEU A 22 -18.28 -13.57 4.60
C LEU A 22 -19.28 -12.96 5.58
N ALA A 23 -19.73 -11.73 5.33
CA ALA A 23 -20.65 -10.99 6.17
C ALA A 23 -22.13 -11.19 5.79
N GLU A 24 -22.39 -11.94 4.71
CA GLU A 24 -23.72 -12.16 4.12
C GLU A 24 -24.50 -10.86 3.90
N CYS A 25 -23.82 -9.84 3.38
CA CYS A 25 -24.39 -8.52 3.13
C CYS A 25 -24.02 -7.98 1.74
N ASP A 26 -24.64 -6.86 1.37
CA ASP A 26 -24.36 -6.19 0.10
C ASP A 26 -22.96 -5.54 0.10
N VAL A 27 -22.27 -5.58 -1.03
CA VAL A 27 -20.93 -4.99 -1.17
C VAL A 27 -20.91 -3.49 -0.87
N SER A 28 -21.98 -2.76 -1.21
CA SER A 28 -22.10 -1.33 -0.92
C SER A 28 -22.15 -1.02 0.57
N TRP A 29 -22.51 -1.98 1.42
CA TRP A 29 -22.39 -1.84 2.86
C TRP A 29 -20.92 -1.90 3.31
N ILE A 30 -20.14 -2.82 2.72
CA ILE A 30 -18.70 -2.98 2.99
C ILE A 30 -17.88 -1.79 2.47
N GLU A 31 -18.23 -1.24 1.30
CA GLU A 31 -17.51 -0.13 0.68
C GLU A 31 -17.48 1.14 1.56
N ARG A 32 -18.48 1.31 2.44
CA ARG A 32 -18.53 2.43 3.41
C ARG A 32 -17.33 2.44 4.36
N PHE A 33 -16.67 1.30 4.57
CA PHE A 33 -15.50 1.17 5.43
C PHE A 33 -14.18 1.40 4.69
N LEU A 34 -14.19 1.57 3.36
CA LEU A 34 -12.97 1.72 2.56
C LEU A 34 -12.29 3.07 2.73
N SER A 35 -13.06 4.16 2.74
CA SER A 35 -12.49 5.52 2.80
C SER A 35 -11.45 5.71 3.91
N PRO A 36 -11.69 5.35 5.19
CA PRO A 36 -10.68 5.49 6.23
C PRO A 36 -9.45 4.59 5.99
N ILE A 37 -9.65 3.38 5.47
CA ILE A 37 -8.55 2.43 5.21
C ILE A 37 -7.66 2.93 4.06
N LEU A 38 -8.25 3.50 3.01
CA LEU A 38 -7.52 4.10 1.90
C LEU A 38 -6.70 5.31 2.37
N ALA A 39 -7.26 6.15 3.24
CA ALA A 39 -6.54 7.28 3.82
C ALA A 39 -5.35 6.81 4.69
N GLU A 40 -5.56 5.80 5.55
CA GLU A 40 -4.47 5.17 6.33
C GLU A 40 -3.34 4.65 5.42
N ARG A 41 -3.71 3.97 4.33
CA ARG A 41 -2.74 3.42 3.37
C ARG A 41 -1.96 4.51 2.64
N ALA A 42 -2.61 5.60 2.25
CA ALA A 42 -1.94 6.74 1.62
C ALA A 42 -0.87 7.32 2.55
N VAL A 43 -1.21 7.53 3.84
CA VAL A 43 -0.26 8.00 4.85
C VAL A 43 0.93 7.04 5.02
N VAL A 44 0.68 5.73 5.05
CA VAL A 44 1.77 4.73 5.12
C VAL A 44 2.70 4.82 3.92
N ILE A 45 2.15 4.97 2.71
CA ILE A 45 2.92 5.13 1.48
C ILE A 45 3.78 6.40 1.55
N ASP A 46 3.20 7.53 1.98
CA ASP A 46 3.93 8.80 2.12
C ASP A 46 5.09 8.70 3.12
N ILE A 47 4.85 8.07 4.27
CA ILE A 47 5.90 7.80 5.28
C ILE A 47 7.02 6.97 4.66
N VAL A 48 6.69 5.89 3.94
CA VAL A 48 7.68 5.02 3.30
C VAL A 48 8.46 5.78 2.24
N LYS A 49 7.79 6.54 1.35
CA LYS A 49 8.43 7.33 0.29
C LYS A 49 9.45 8.33 0.87
N GLY A 50 9.10 8.98 1.98
CA GLY A 50 9.95 9.95 2.68
C GLY A 50 11.01 9.35 3.61
N ALA A 51 10.90 8.07 3.97
CA ALA A 51 11.84 7.42 4.88
C ALA A 51 13.23 7.27 4.26
N ARG A 52 14.27 7.26 5.10
CA ARG A 52 15.62 6.83 4.73
C ARG A 52 15.91 5.49 5.39
N ILE A 53 16.33 4.51 4.60
CA ILE A 53 16.62 3.15 5.10
C ILE A 53 18.11 3.01 5.40
N THR A 54 18.41 2.38 6.54
CA THR A 54 19.76 1.94 6.89
C THR A 54 19.97 0.51 6.43
N ARG A 55 21.07 0.25 5.71
CA ARG A 55 21.44 -1.10 5.28
C ARG A 55 22.71 -1.56 5.99
N LEU A 56 22.71 -2.82 6.42
CA LEU A 56 23.86 -3.45 7.06
C LEU A 56 25.11 -3.29 6.19
N ARG A 57 26.24 -2.86 6.78
CA ARG A 57 27.53 -2.55 6.12
C ARG A 57 27.53 -1.36 5.13
N ARG A 58 26.40 -0.68 4.90
CA ARG A 58 26.33 0.52 4.03
C ARG A 58 25.86 1.78 4.74
N GLY A 59 25.28 1.66 5.94
CA GLY A 59 24.80 2.81 6.71
C GLY A 59 23.48 3.36 6.17
N LEU A 60 23.15 4.60 6.58
CA LEU A 60 21.92 5.30 6.21
C LEU A 60 21.98 5.75 4.74
N SER A 61 20.87 5.54 4.01
CA SER A 61 20.73 6.06 2.65
C SER A 61 20.83 7.59 2.60
N SER A 62 21.54 8.12 1.60
CA SER A 62 21.60 9.57 1.33
C SER A 62 20.27 10.12 0.81
N MET A 63 19.48 9.28 0.14
CA MET A 63 18.20 9.63 -0.48
C MET A 63 17.02 8.94 0.23
N PRO A 64 15.83 9.57 0.29
CA PRO A 64 14.60 8.90 0.64
C PRO A 64 14.30 7.70 -0.27
N VAL A 65 13.51 6.75 0.21
CA VAL A 65 13.18 5.52 -0.54
C VAL A 65 12.53 5.82 -1.88
N GLY A 66 11.59 6.77 -1.93
CA GLY A 66 10.89 7.13 -3.17
C GLY A 66 11.85 7.60 -4.25
N GLU A 67 12.69 8.58 -3.93
CA GLU A 67 13.70 9.11 -4.85
C GLU A 67 14.74 8.05 -5.24
N ALA A 68 15.17 7.20 -4.30
CA ALA A 68 16.14 6.15 -4.56
C ALA A 68 15.61 5.09 -5.54
N ILE A 69 14.32 4.71 -5.42
CA ILE A 69 13.68 3.79 -6.35
C ILE A 69 13.53 4.43 -7.73
N GLN A 70 13.09 5.69 -7.80
CA GLN A 70 12.98 6.42 -9.07
C GLN A 70 14.33 6.48 -9.79
N ALA A 71 15.39 6.90 -9.11
CA ALA A 71 16.74 6.94 -9.67
C ALA A 71 17.23 5.56 -10.12
N ASN A 72 16.86 4.49 -9.40
CA ASN A 72 17.19 3.12 -9.80
C ASN A 72 16.48 2.69 -11.09
N LEU A 73 15.20 3.03 -11.25
CA LEU A 73 14.42 2.74 -12.45
C LEU A 73 14.99 3.49 -13.66
N GLU A 74 15.29 4.79 -13.50
CA GLU A 74 15.91 5.61 -14.54
C GLU A 74 17.28 5.06 -14.96
N GLY A 75 18.12 4.66 -14.00
CA GLY A 75 19.41 4.02 -14.27
C GLY A 75 19.28 2.69 -15.03
N LYS A 76 18.15 1.99 -14.88
CA LYS A 76 17.79 0.78 -15.64
C LYS A 76 17.07 1.08 -16.96
N LYS A 77 16.95 2.35 -17.35
CA LYS A 77 16.23 2.82 -18.55
C LYS A 77 14.73 2.48 -18.53
N VAL A 78 14.14 2.29 -17.36
CA VAL A 78 12.69 2.17 -17.18
C VAL A 78 12.13 3.58 -17.01
N ARG A 79 11.30 4.02 -17.96
CA ARG A 79 10.62 5.31 -17.88
C ARG A 79 9.18 5.09 -17.47
N LEU A 80 8.79 5.66 -16.34
CA LEU A 80 7.40 5.77 -15.90
C LEU A 80 7.01 7.24 -15.94
N SER A 81 5.74 7.53 -16.23
CA SER A 81 5.22 8.86 -15.94
C SER A 81 5.14 9.05 -14.42
N PRO A 82 5.09 10.29 -13.91
CA PRO A 82 4.88 10.55 -12.49
C PRO A 82 3.67 9.81 -11.93
N GLU A 83 2.56 9.79 -12.68
CA GLU A 83 1.32 9.11 -12.30
C GLU A 83 1.53 7.59 -12.22
N ALA A 84 2.16 6.98 -13.22
CA ALA A 84 2.43 5.54 -13.22
C ALA A 84 3.40 5.12 -12.11
N PHE A 85 4.32 5.99 -11.70
CA PHE A 85 5.20 5.75 -10.56
C PHE A 85 4.42 5.81 -9.24
N ASP A 86 3.57 6.82 -9.06
CA ASP A 86 2.76 6.98 -7.86
C ASP A 86 1.71 5.86 -7.70
N ASP A 87 1.06 5.44 -8.79
CA ASP A 87 0.11 4.32 -8.83
C ASP A 87 0.78 2.95 -8.57
N GLY A 88 2.11 2.87 -8.72
CA GLY A 88 2.88 1.65 -8.49
C GLY A 88 3.01 1.26 -7.01
N TRP A 89 2.69 2.16 -6.08
CA TRP A 89 2.78 1.93 -4.64
C TRP A 89 1.54 1.21 -4.10
N SER A 90 1.75 0.28 -3.18
CA SER A 90 0.66 -0.34 -2.43
C SER A 90 1.08 -0.70 -1.01
N ALA A 91 0.19 -0.48 -0.04
CA ALA A 91 0.38 -0.88 1.36
C ALA A 91 -0.44 -2.15 1.70
N ILE A 92 -0.69 -3.00 0.69
CA ILE A 92 -1.44 -4.25 0.84
C ILE A 92 -0.44 -5.41 0.80
N ARG A 93 -0.58 -6.34 1.73
CA ARG A 93 0.18 -7.59 1.67
C ARG A 93 -0.34 -8.42 0.50
N ARG A 94 0.50 -8.66 -0.51
CA ARG A 94 0.19 -9.61 -1.57
C ARG A 94 0.55 -11.02 -1.08
N GLU A 95 -0.37 -11.98 -1.21
CA GLU A 95 -0.06 -13.37 -0.89
C GLU A 95 1.13 -13.86 -1.76
N GLY A 96 2.12 -14.48 -1.12
CA GLY A 96 3.27 -15.07 -1.82
C GLY A 96 4.42 -14.13 -2.20
N GLN A 97 4.38 -12.85 -1.86
CA GLN A 97 5.50 -11.92 -2.07
C GLN A 97 6.04 -11.41 -0.73
N TRP A 98 7.35 -11.59 -0.52
CA TRP A 98 8.10 -11.19 0.67
C TRP A 98 8.85 -9.88 0.42
#